data_AF-A0A3D1RZD8-F1
#
_entry.id   AF-A0A3D1RZD8-F1
#
_cell.length_a   1.000
_cell.length_b   1.000
_cell.length_c   1.000
_cell.angle_alpha   90.00
_cell.angle_beta   90.00
_cell.angle_gamma   90.00
#
_symmetry.space_group_name_H-M   'P 1'
#
loop_
_entity.id
_entity.type
_entity.pdbx_description
1 polymer ?
#
loop_
_entity_poly.entity_id
_entity_poly.type
_entity_poly.pdbx_seq_one_letter_code
_entity_poly.pdbx_strand_id
1 'polypeptide(L)'
;MAKVKFETPPIEDILVVPSVQPGAMAHSQPFVAKPEHQEPLGFPGELVDNWKDIALEKMGELLGKYRSLPVFLDSCVKCGACTDKCHYYLGTGDPKNMPVARQDLLRKVYRRYFTRAGKLFPKLVGAVDLTEQVIEDWYRYYHQCSECRR
;
A
#
# COMPACT_ATOMS: atom_id res chain seq x y z
N MET A 1 -5.68 -8.93 -29.55
CA MET A 1 -5.73 -7.75 -28.66
C MET A 1 -5.18 -6.57 -29.43
N ALA A 2 -5.93 -5.47 -29.55
CA ALA A 2 -5.44 -4.26 -30.21
C ALA A 2 -4.20 -3.74 -29.46
N LYS A 3 -3.14 -3.36 -30.18
CA LYS A 3 -1.96 -2.71 -29.58
C LYS A 3 -2.41 -1.36 -29.04
N VAL A 4 -2.63 -1.28 -27.74
CA VAL A 4 -2.79 0.00 -27.05
C VAL A 4 -1.49 0.78 -27.27
N LYS A 5 -1.58 1.95 -27.90
CA LYS A 5 -0.44 2.84 -28.09
C LYS A 5 -0.25 3.63 -26.81
N PHE A 6 0.84 3.36 -26.10
CA PHE A 6 1.28 4.14 -24.96
C PHE A 6 2.34 5.14 -25.40
N GLU A 7 2.38 6.29 -24.74
CA GLU A 7 3.50 7.19 -24.84
C GLU A 7 4.67 6.59 -24.06
N THR A 8 5.71 6.15 -24.76
CA THR A 8 6.91 5.58 -24.15
C THR A 8 7.99 6.65 -24.13
N PRO A 9 8.29 7.26 -22.98
CA PRO A 9 9.37 8.23 -22.89
C PRO A 9 10.72 7.56 -23.20
N PRO A 10 11.65 8.25 -23.88
CA PRO A 10 13.00 7.74 -24.07
C PRO A 10 13.70 7.56 -22.72
N ILE A 11 14.50 6.50 -22.58
CA ILE A 11 15.33 6.31 -21.39
C ILE A 11 16.56 7.20 -21.55
N GLU A 12 16.64 8.25 -20.74
CA GLU A 12 17.81 9.13 -20.65
C GLU A 12 18.83 8.59 -19.64
N ASP A 13 20.10 9.01 -19.77
CA ASP A 13 21.17 8.63 -18.83
C ASP A 13 20.92 9.16 -17.41
N ILE A 14 20.12 10.21 -17.29
CA ILE A 14 19.73 10.82 -16.02
C ILE A 14 18.27 10.45 -15.75
N LEU A 15 18.04 9.75 -14.65
CA LEU A 15 16.68 9.46 -14.18
C LEU A 15 16.00 10.76 -13.75
N VAL A 16 15.01 11.19 -14.54
CA VAL A 16 14.14 12.31 -14.19
C VAL A 16 12.99 11.78 -13.34
N VAL A 17 12.85 12.35 -12.14
CA VAL A 17 11.69 12.06 -11.28
C VAL A 17 10.44 12.72 -11.89
N PRO A 18 9.39 11.94 -12.20
CA PRO A 18 8.18 12.52 -12.76
C PRO A 18 7.47 13.42 -11.75
N SER A 19 6.68 14.35 -12.26
CA SER A 19 5.72 15.11 -11.44
C SER A 19 4.69 14.16 -10.84
N VAL A 20 4.22 14.48 -9.64
CA VAL A 20 3.22 13.66 -8.93
C VAL A 20 1.89 13.71 -9.67
N GLN A 21 1.33 12.53 -9.96
CA GLN A 21 0.05 12.33 -10.64
C GLN A 21 -0.88 11.48 -9.76
N PRO A 22 -1.58 12.10 -8.79
CA PRO A 22 -2.46 11.38 -7.87
C PRO A 22 -3.53 10.56 -8.61
N GLY A 23 -3.60 9.26 -8.31
CA GLY A 23 -4.64 8.38 -8.86
C GLY A 23 -4.39 7.89 -10.28
N ALA A 24 -3.21 8.14 -10.87
CA ALA A 24 -2.85 7.63 -12.20
C ALA A 24 -3.03 6.11 -12.30
N MET A 25 -2.83 5.37 -11.21
CA MET A 25 -2.96 3.91 -11.16
C MET A 25 -4.19 3.41 -10.37
N ALA A 26 -5.13 4.30 -10.03
CA ALA A 26 -6.32 3.92 -9.27
C ALA A 26 -7.27 2.95 -10.01
N HIS A 27 -7.19 2.91 -11.34
CA HIS A 27 -7.99 2.00 -12.18
C HIS A 27 -7.33 0.61 -12.35
N SER A 28 -6.04 0.46 -12.01
CA SER A 28 -5.28 -0.77 -12.24
C SER A 28 -5.43 -1.71 -11.06
N GLN A 29 -6.09 -2.85 -11.27
CA GLN A 29 -6.32 -3.87 -10.25
C GLN A 29 -6.05 -5.28 -10.80
N PRO A 30 -5.54 -6.20 -9.97
CA PRO A 30 -5.33 -7.58 -10.39
C PRO A 30 -6.68 -8.30 -10.54
N PHE A 31 -6.69 -9.37 -11.34
CA PHE A 31 -7.84 -10.27 -11.40
C PHE A 31 -7.96 -11.03 -10.08
N VAL A 32 -9.14 -11.03 -9.49
CA VAL A 32 -9.40 -11.76 -8.24
C VAL A 32 -9.39 -13.26 -8.54
N ALA A 33 -8.65 -14.00 -7.72
CA ALA A 33 -8.59 -15.46 -7.81
C ALA A 33 -9.97 -16.04 -7.49
N LYS A 34 -10.39 -17.05 -8.27
CA LYS A 34 -11.67 -17.71 -8.00
C LYS A 34 -11.66 -18.40 -6.62
N PRO A 35 -12.80 -18.51 -5.93
CA PRO A 35 -12.87 -19.07 -4.58
C PRO A 35 -12.25 -20.48 -4.46
N GLU A 36 -12.38 -21.31 -5.49
CA GLU A 36 -11.85 -22.69 -5.51
C GLU A 36 -10.32 -22.73 -5.41
N HIS A 37 -9.62 -21.65 -5.78
CA HIS A 37 -8.17 -21.52 -5.63
C HIS A 37 -7.75 -21.00 -4.26
N GLN A 38 -8.66 -20.34 -3.53
CA GLN A 38 -8.38 -19.73 -2.22
C GLN A 38 -8.64 -20.70 -1.06
N GLU A 39 -9.64 -21.57 -1.19
CA GLU A 39 -10.03 -22.54 -0.17
C GLU A 39 -8.86 -23.45 0.32
N PRO A 40 -8.02 -24.04 -0.54
CA PRO A 40 -6.90 -24.87 -0.09
C PRO A 40 -5.82 -24.10 0.69
N LEU A 41 -5.75 -22.77 0.52
CA LEU A 41 -4.83 -21.89 1.24
C LEU A 41 -5.42 -21.38 2.56
N GLY A 42 -6.68 -21.71 2.85
CA GLY A 42 -7.41 -21.21 4.01
C GLY A 42 -7.80 -19.74 3.92
N PHE A 43 -7.80 -19.15 2.71
CA PHE A 43 -8.26 -17.78 2.51
C PHE A 43 -9.76 -17.76 2.18
N PRO A 44 -10.55 -16.90 2.84
CA PRO A 44 -11.94 -16.74 2.49
C PRO A 44 -12.02 -16.09 1.10
N GLY A 45 -12.77 -16.69 0.17
CA GLY A 45 -12.91 -16.21 -1.21
C GLY A 45 -13.56 -14.82 -1.32
N GLU A 46 -14.16 -14.36 -0.23
CA GLU A 46 -14.78 -13.04 -0.06
C GLU A 46 -14.48 -12.48 1.33
N LEU A 47 -14.86 -11.22 1.56
CA LEU A 47 -14.66 -10.55 2.84
C LEU A 47 -15.68 -11.08 3.86
N VAL A 48 -15.20 -11.64 4.98
CA VAL A 48 -16.07 -12.19 6.05
C VAL A 48 -16.75 -11.09 6.87
N ASP A 49 -17.90 -11.36 7.50
CA ASP A 49 -18.71 -10.34 8.20
C ASP A 49 -17.92 -9.52 9.24
N ASN A 50 -17.06 -10.17 10.02
CA ASN A 50 -16.23 -9.52 11.05
C ASN A 50 -14.78 -9.25 10.57
N TRP A 51 -14.59 -9.05 9.26
CA TRP A 51 -13.26 -8.88 8.65
C TRP A 51 -12.41 -7.80 9.33
N LYS A 52 -13.04 -6.72 9.81
CA LYS A 52 -12.33 -5.59 10.40
C LYS A 52 -11.66 -6.00 11.71
N ASP A 53 -12.37 -6.73 12.55
CA ASP A 53 -11.85 -7.19 13.83
C ASP A 53 -10.75 -8.23 13.61
N ILE A 54 -10.97 -9.17 12.67
CA ILE A 54 -9.95 -10.17 12.28
C ILE A 54 -8.67 -9.48 11.77
N ALA A 55 -8.80 -8.47 10.90
CA ALA A 55 -7.66 -7.75 10.35
C ALA A 55 -6.89 -6.97 11.43
N LEU A 56 -7.60 -6.33 12.37
CA LEU A 56 -6.99 -5.61 13.48
C LEU A 56 -6.35 -6.56 14.50
N GLU A 57 -6.99 -7.68 14.82
CA GLU A 57 -6.42 -8.73 15.68
C GLU A 57 -5.14 -9.28 15.06
N LYS A 58 -5.15 -9.60 13.77
CA LYS A 58 -3.97 -10.10 13.07
C LYS A 58 -2.85 -9.06 13.03
N MET A 59 -3.18 -7.79 12.81
CA MET A 59 -2.19 -6.71 12.89
C MET A 59 -1.59 -6.60 14.30
N GLY A 60 -2.40 -6.72 15.34
CA GLY A 60 -1.96 -6.76 16.73
C GLY A 60 -1.00 -7.92 17.01
N GLU A 61 -1.34 -9.12 16.54
CA GLU A 61 -0.47 -10.31 16.63
C GLU A 61 0.89 -10.05 15.96
N LEU A 62 0.90 -9.52 14.73
CA LEU A 62 2.13 -9.25 13.98
C LEU A 62 3.00 -8.19 14.67
N LEU A 63 2.39 -7.14 15.22
CA LEU A 63 3.09 -6.08 15.96
C LEU A 63 3.70 -6.60 17.27
N GLY A 64 3.03 -7.54 17.94
CA GLY A 64 3.55 -8.19 19.14
C GLY A 64 4.64 -9.23 18.85
N LYS A 65 4.51 -9.96 17.73
CA LYS A 65 5.42 -11.03 17.33
C LYS A 65 6.73 -10.51 16.72
N TYR A 66 6.66 -9.48 15.88
CA TYR A 66 7.81 -8.97 15.12
C TYR A 66 8.20 -7.57 15.57
N ARG A 67 9.26 -7.46 16.39
CA ARG A 67 9.82 -6.16 16.80
C ARG A 67 10.15 -5.23 15.63
N SER A 68 10.55 -5.79 14.49
CA SER A 68 10.92 -5.02 13.29
C SER A 68 9.73 -4.27 12.68
N LEU A 69 8.50 -4.80 12.78
CA LEU A 69 7.33 -4.20 12.17
C LEU A 69 7.02 -2.80 12.72
N PRO A 70 6.83 -2.57 14.04
CA PRO A 70 6.62 -1.22 14.57
C PRO A 70 7.84 -0.32 14.31
N VAL A 71 9.07 -0.83 14.37
CA VAL A 71 10.28 -0.06 14.06
C VAL A 71 10.25 0.49 12.63
N PHE A 72 9.89 -0.32 11.64
CA PHE A 72 9.79 0.12 10.24
C PHE A 72 8.58 1.04 9.99
N LEU A 73 7.48 0.86 10.73
CA LEU A 73 6.33 1.75 10.65
C LEU A 73 6.63 3.15 11.21
N ASP A 74 7.43 3.23 12.28
CA ASP A 74 7.73 4.49 12.99
C ASP A 74 8.99 5.21 12.50
N SER A 75 10.00 4.50 12.00
CA SER A 75 11.29 5.09 11.60
C SER A 75 11.22 5.97 10.35
N CYS A 76 10.18 5.83 9.53
CA CYS A 76 10.06 6.60 8.30
C CYS A 76 9.78 8.08 8.58
N VAL A 77 10.77 8.95 8.31
CA VAL A 77 10.65 10.41 8.42
C VAL A 77 10.05 11.10 7.19
N LYS A 78 9.58 10.31 6.21
CA LYS A 78 8.99 10.78 4.95
C LYS A 78 9.90 11.72 4.13
N CYS A 79 11.21 11.48 4.15
CA CYS A 79 12.18 12.28 3.38
C CYS A 79 12.09 12.12 1.86
N GLY A 80 11.42 11.07 1.36
CA GLY A 80 11.30 10.82 -0.09
C GLY A 80 12.54 10.22 -0.74
N ALA A 81 13.58 9.85 0.01
CA ALA A 81 14.81 9.25 -0.54
C ALA A 81 14.59 7.91 -1.29
N CYS A 82 13.44 7.27 -1.08
CA CYS A 82 13.02 6.05 -1.77
C CYS A 82 12.28 6.30 -3.10
N THR A 83 11.87 7.53 -3.36
CA THR A 83 10.93 7.87 -4.44
C THR A 83 11.53 7.60 -5.82
N ASP A 84 12.77 8.01 -6.04
CA ASP A 84 13.51 7.86 -7.30
C ASP A 84 14.01 6.43 -7.55
N LYS A 85 13.84 5.52 -6.59
CA LYS A 85 14.28 4.11 -6.71
C LYS A 85 13.17 3.20 -7.22
N CYS A 86 11.91 3.63 -7.13
CA CYS A 86 10.78 2.80 -7.50
C CYS A 86 10.40 2.96 -8.98
N HIS A 87 10.63 1.92 -9.78
CA HIS A 87 10.26 1.89 -11.20
C HIS A 87 8.77 2.15 -11.45
N TYR A 88 7.89 1.68 -10.56
CA TYR A 88 6.44 1.93 -10.69
C TYR A 88 6.08 3.39 -10.49
N TYR A 89 6.72 4.06 -9.52
CA TYR A 89 6.54 5.49 -9.36
C TYR A 89 7.10 6.25 -10.56
N LEU A 90 8.33 5.93 -10.98
CA LEU A 90 8.97 6.58 -12.13
C LEU A 90 8.15 6.43 -13.42
N GLY A 91 7.52 5.27 -13.64
CA GLY A 91 6.71 5.02 -14.82
C GLY A 91 5.29 5.59 -14.78
N THR A 92 4.76 5.93 -13.60
CA THR A 92 3.33 6.30 -13.46
C THR A 92 3.09 7.68 -12.85
N GLY A 93 4.05 8.21 -12.10
CA GLY A 93 3.88 9.40 -11.27
C GLY A 93 2.91 9.23 -10.10
N ASP A 94 2.29 8.05 -9.91
CA ASP A 94 1.31 7.87 -8.84
C ASP A 94 2.00 7.87 -7.47
N PRO A 95 1.70 8.84 -6.58
CA PRO A 95 2.34 8.91 -5.28
C PRO A 95 2.15 7.63 -4.46
N LYS A 96 1.03 6.91 -4.58
CA LYS A 96 0.81 5.64 -3.84
C LYS A 96 1.73 4.50 -4.31
N ASN A 97 2.47 4.70 -5.41
CA ASN A 97 3.54 3.81 -5.86
C ASN A 97 4.93 4.19 -5.32
N MET A 98 5.10 5.36 -4.70
CA MET A 98 6.31 5.67 -3.94
C MET A 98 6.40 4.76 -2.71
N PRO A 99 7.58 4.19 -2.34
CA PRO A 99 7.67 3.31 -1.18
C PRO A 99 7.18 3.97 0.12
N VAL A 100 7.51 5.24 0.35
CA VAL A 100 7.03 6.01 1.52
C VAL A 100 5.51 6.07 1.63
N ALA A 101 4.83 6.40 0.54
CA ALA A 101 3.39 6.63 0.51
C ALA A 101 2.59 5.33 0.38
N ARG A 102 3.16 4.31 -0.28
CA ARG A 102 2.61 2.94 -0.27
C ARG A 102 2.60 2.38 1.15
N GLN A 103 3.70 2.55 1.90
CA GLN A 103 3.76 2.17 3.31
C GLN A 103 2.79 2.99 4.19
N ASP A 104 2.46 4.23 3.78
CA ASP A 104 1.45 5.04 4.48
C ASP A 104 0.04 4.42 4.40
N LEU A 105 -0.26 3.58 3.40
CA LEU A 105 -1.53 2.86 3.35
C LEU A 105 -1.75 2.02 4.61
N LEU A 106 -0.72 1.26 5.05
CA LEU A 106 -0.74 0.52 6.31
C LEU A 106 -0.56 1.44 7.52
N ARG A 107 0.39 2.38 7.44
CA ARG A 107 0.81 3.21 8.58
C ARG A 107 -0.32 4.07 9.14
N LYS A 108 -1.22 4.57 8.29
CA LYS A 108 -2.36 5.39 8.75
C LYS A 108 -3.36 4.59 9.59
N VAL A 109 -3.60 3.32 9.24
CA VAL A 109 -4.42 2.39 10.04
C VAL A 109 -3.68 1.98 11.31
N TYR A 110 -2.39 1.65 11.21
CA TYR A 110 -1.55 1.37 12.36
C TYR A 110 -1.62 2.50 13.41
N ARG A 111 -1.45 3.75 12.98
CA ARG A 111 -1.56 4.92 13.86
C ARG A 111 -2.92 4.99 14.54
N ARG A 112 -4.00 4.79 13.78
CA ARG A 112 -5.39 4.88 14.28
C ARG A 112 -5.64 3.93 15.45
N TYR A 113 -5.21 2.68 15.34
CA TYR A 113 -5.61 1.62 16.26
C TYR A 113 -4.53 1.20 17.26
N PHE A 114 -3.25 1.50 17.01
CA PHE A 114 -2.13 0.99 17.82
C PHE A 114 -1.26 2.07 18.47
N THR A 115 -1.46 3.36 18.15
CA THR A 115 -0.71 4.45 18.80
C THR A 115 -1.60 5.31 19.68
N ARG A 116 -1.08 5.83 20.79
CA ARG A 116 -1.81 6.75 21.68
C ARG A 116 -2.24 8.02 20.94
N ALA A 117 -1.31 8.61 20.17
CA ALA A 117 -1.56 9.82 19.41
C ALA A 117 -2.65 9.64 18.34
N GLY A 118 -2.68 8.51 17.62
CA GLY A 118 -3.72 8.27 16.61
C GLY A 118 -5.08 7.90 17.19
N LYS A 119 -5.14 7.36 18.41
CA LYS A 119 -6.41 7.15 19.12
C LYS A 119 -7.03 8.48 19.59
N LEU A 120 -6.23 9.36 20.18
CA LEU A 120 -6.69 10.62 20.78
C LEU A 120 -6.80 11.77 19.75
N PHE A 121 -5.86 11.86 18.81
CA PHE A 121 -5.73 12.98 17.87
C PHE A 121 -5.53 12.49 16.43
N PRO A 122 -6.48 11.71 15.85
CA PRO A 122 -6.29 11.03 14.58
C PRO A 122 -5.93 11.98 13.43
N LYS A 123 -6.58 13.15 13.36
CA LYS A 123 -6.34 14.15 12.30
C LYS A 123 -4.91 14.70 12.32
N LEU A 124 -4.31 14.87 13.50
CA LEU A 124 -2.97 15.44 13.65
C LEU A 124 -1.88 14.52 13.08
N VAL A 125 -2.06 13.21 13.24
CA VAL A 125 -1.07 12.21 12.80
C VAL A 125 -1.43 11.55 11.45
N GLY A 126 -2.51 12.02 10.81
CA GLY A 126 -3.05 11.46 9.58
C GLY A 126 -3.55 10.03 9.72
N ALA A 127 -4.03 9.65 10.91
CA ALA A 127 -4.61 8.33 11.15
C ALA A 127 -5.97 8.21 10.47
N VAL A 128 -6.28 7.02 9.92
CA VAL A 128 -7.53 6.74 9.22
C VAL A 128 -8.17 5.48 9.76
N ASP A 129 -9.50 5.44 9.78
CA ASP A 129 -10.22 4.22 10.12
C ASP A 129 -10.04 3.16 9.03
N LEU A 130 -10.01 1.90 9.45
CA LEU A 130 -9.97 0.77 8.54
C LEU A 130 -11.38 0.59 7.97
N THR A 131 -11.54 0.93 6.68
CA THR A 131 -12.77 0.79 5.88
C THR A 131 -12.51 -0.14 4.69
N GLU A 132 -13.58 -0.57 4.02
CA GLU A 132 -13.45 -1.41 2.82
C GLU A 132 -12.62 -0.72 1.73
N GLN A 133 -12.80 0.60 1.52
CA GLN A 133 -11.99 1.35 0.55
C GLN A 133 -10.49 1.33 0.89
N VAL A 134 -10.14 1.29 2.18
CA VAL A 134 -8.73 1.18 2.61
C VAL A 134 -8.16 -0.19 2.26
N ILE A 135 -8.91 -1.27 2.49
CA ILE A 135 -8.50 -2.62 2.08
C ILE A 135 -8.40 -2.74 0.56
N GLU A 136 -9.36 -2.14 -0.17
CA GLU A 136 -9.34 -2.13 -1.63
C GLU A 136 -8.10 -1.41 -2.15
N ASP A 137 -7.73 -0.28 -1.55
CA ASP A 137 -6.48 0.42 -1.83
C ASP A 137 -5.24 -0.44 -1.53
N TRP A 138 -5.23 -1.17 -0.40
CA TRP A 138 -4.13 -2.10 -0.06
C TRP A 138 -4.02 -3.17 -1.12
N TYR A 139 -5.13 -3.84 -1.45
CA TYR A 139 -5.18 -4.89 -2.45
C TYR A 139 -4.68 -4.34 -3.80
N ARG A 140 -5.19 -3.19 -4.25
CA ARG A 140 -4.79 -2.56 -5.50
C ARG A 140 -3.30 -2.21 -5.55
N TYR A 141 -2.82 -1.44 -4.60
CA TYR A 141 -1.47 -0.86 -4.66
C TYR A 141 -0.36 -1.80 -4.17
N TYR A 142 -0.66 -2.78 -3.31
CA TYR A 142 0.33 -3.81 -2.96
C TYR A 142 0.54 -4.80 -4.11
N HIS A 143 -0.50 -5.13 -4.89
CA HIS A 143 -0.34 -5.98 -6.07
C HIS A 143 0.30 -5.26 -7.28
N GLN A 144 0.47 -3.94 -7.21
CA GLN A 144 1.31 -3.19 -8.15
C GLN A 144 2.81 -3.22 -7.78
N CYS A 145 3.17 -3.74 -6.60
CA CYS A 145 4.55 -3.81 -6.12
C CYS A 145 5.19 -5.15 -6.51
N SER A 146 6.39 -5.13 -7.10
CA SER A 146 7.20 -6.35 -7.32
C SER A 146 8.03 -6.77 -6.12
N GLU A 147 7.98 -6.03 -5.01
CA GLU A 147 8.77 -6.27 -3.80
C GLU A 147 10.29 -6.36 -4.05
N CYS A 148 10.79 -5.63 -5.05
CA CYS A 148 12.20 -5.64 -5.46
C CYS A 148 13.20 -5.09 -4.43
N ARG A 149 12.72 -4.56 -3.30
CA ARG A 149 13.53 -3.99 -2.19
C ARG A 149 14.49 -2.88 -2.63
N ARG A 150 14.08 -2.06 -3.60
CA ARG A 150 14.77 -0.85 -4.03
C ARG A 150 14.11 0.40 -3.48
#